data_AF-A0A924JN54-F1
#
_entry.id   AF-A0A924JN54-F1
#
_cell.length_a   1.000
_cell.length_b   1.000
_cell.length_c   1.000
_cell.angle_alpha   90.00
_cell.angle_beta   90.00
_cell.angle_gamma   90.00
#
_symmetry.space_group_name_H-M   'P 1'
#
loop_
_entity.id
_entity.type
_entity.pdbx_description
1 polymer ?
#
loop_
_entity_poly.entity_id
_entity_poly.type
_entity_poly.pdbx_seq_one_letter_code
_entity_poly.pdbx_strand_id
1 'polypeptide(L)'
;MFAQDTIYLFSTSSTMPIGNKVSLYIDSFDKFSVQPPPESLFIKSNAKVPAFLMPQNNIWLKFVVKNNSNIYDYLFSIQYANIPELQFFKKDSANVLVSQLVTGSNYAFISRVIEDANFTYRLHLMPNASNEYWLHIK
;
A
#
# COMPACT_ATOMS: atom_id res chain seq x y z
N MET A 1 7.06 -20.79 -5.48
CA MET A 1 7.68 -19.57 -4.93
C MET A 1 7.25 -18.43 -5.85
N PHE A 2 6.21 -17.67 -5.50
CA PHE A 2 5.75 -16.55 -6.34
C PHE A 2 6.55 -15.31 -5.94
N ALA A 3 7.50 -14.93 -6.78
CA ALA A 3 8.34 -13.76 -6.54
C ALA A 3 7.55 -12.47 -6.82
N GLN A 4 7.56 -11.57 -5.86
CA GLN A 4 6.99 -10.23 -5.98
C GLN A 4 7.98 -9.30 -6.72
N ASP A 5 7.47 -8.43 -7.58
CA ASP A 5 8.32 -7.48 -8.30
C ASP A 5 8.71 -6.31 -7.39
N THR A 6 10.00 -5.99 -7.33
CA THR A 6 10.49 -4.80 -6.64
C THR A 6 10.20 -3.53 -7.45
N ILE A 7 9.66 -2.51 -6.79
CA ILE A 7 9.52 -1.18 -7.37
C ILE A 7 10.83 -0.44 -7.17
N TYR A 8 11.53 -0.13 -8.26
CA TYR A 8 12.76 0.65 -8.23
C TYR A 8 12.46 2.11 -8.48
N LEU A 9 12.90 2.97 -7.56
CA LEU A 9 12.79 4.42 -7.69
C LEU A 9 14.10 4.99 -8.20
N PHE A 10 14.01 5.69 -9.32
CA PHE A 10 15.09 6.47 -9.93
C PHE A 10 14.71 7.96 -9.84
N SER A 11 15.67 8.88 -9.99
CA SER A 11 15.52 10.32 -9.70
C SER A 11 14.58 11.11 -10.63
N THR A 12 13.55 10.49 -11.20
CA THR A 12 12.58 11.16 -12.08
C THR A 12 11.36 11.68 -11.31
N SER A 13 10.84 12.83 -11.73
CA SER A 13 9.68 13.51 -11.13
C SER A 13 8.32 13.00 -11.60
N SER A 14 8.27 11.80 -12.21
CA SER A 14 7.05 11.27 -12.83
C SER A 14 6.27 10.33 -11.90
N THR A 15 4.94 10.39 -11.95
CA THR A 15 4.06 9.39 -11.33
C THR A 15 4.30 8.00 -11.93
N MET A 16 4.55 7.00 -11.08
CA MET A 16 4.75 5.61 -11.51
C MET A 16 3.56 4.75 -11.10
N PRO A 17 2.77 4.20 -12.03
CA PRO A 17 1.74 3.23 -11.68
C PRO A 17 2.39 1.93 -11.20
N ILE A 18 2.03 1.50 -9.99
CA ILE A 18 2.58 0.28 -9.37
C ILE A 18 1.61 -0.90 -9.35
N GLY A 19 0.43 -0.76 -9.95
CA GLY A 19 -0.65 -1.75 -9.83
C GLY A 19 -0.29 -3.17 -10.27
N ASN A 20 0.62 -3.32 -11.24
CA ASN A 20 1.11 -4.63 -11.71
C ASN A 20 2.37 -5.10 -10.95
N LYS A 21 2.80 -4.34 -9.95
CA LYS A 21 3.95 -4.61 -9.07
C LYS A 21 3.52 -4.88 -7.62
N VAL A 22 2.22 -4.88 -7.36
CA VAL A 22 1.67 -5.24 -6.05
C VAL A 22 1.19 -6.68 -6.06
N SER A 23 1.15 -7.28 -4.88
CA SER A 23 0.43 -8.53 -4.64
C SER A 23 -0.81 -8.25 -3.81
N LEU A 24 -1.90 -8.96 -4.12
CA LEU A 24 -3.22 -8.75 -3.56
C LEU A 24 -3.73 -10.04 -2.90
N TYR A 25 -4.50 -9.87 -1.84
CA TYR A 25 -5.33 -10.91 -1.27
C TYR A 25 -6.72 -10.33 -0.99
N ILE A 26 -7.76 -11.03 -1.45
CA ILE A 26 -9.16 -10.65 -1.22
C ILE A 26 -9.72 -11.60 -0.16
N ASP A 27 -10.05 -11.06 0.99
CA ASP A 27 -10.60 -11.79 2.12
C ASP A 27 -12.14 -11.77 2.08
N SER A 28 -12.71 -12.60 1.22
CA SER A 28 -14.16 -12.68 1.02
C SER A 28 -14.95 -13.17 2.24
N PHE A 29 -14.27 -13.64 3.30
CA PHE A 29 -14.89 -14.18 4.51
C PHE A 29 -14.49 -13.42 5.77
N ASP A 30 -13.82 -12.27 5.63
CA ASP A 30 -13.40 -11.40 6.74
C ASP A 30 -12.54 -12.10 7.83
N LYS A 31 -11.76 -13.11 7.44
CA LYS A 31 -10.90 -13.89 8.36
C LYS A 31 -9.70 -13.10 8.90
N PHE A 32 -9.26 -12.10 8.16
CA PHE A 32 -8.04 -11.31 8.35
C PHE A 32 -8.38 -9.83 8.49
N SER A 33 -9.49 -9.52 9.17
CA SER A 33 -9.98 -8.15 9.39
C SER A 33 -9.20 -7.37 10.45
N VAL A 34 -8.52 -8.07 11.36
CA VAL A 34 -7.74 -7.45 12.46
C VAL A 34 -6.27 -7.84 12.44
N GLN A 35 -5.90 -8.78 11.57
CA GLN A 35 -4.55 -9.30 11.45
C GLN A 35 -4.21 -9.61 9.99
N PRO A 36 -2.95 -9.43 9.57
CA PRO A 36 -2.52 -9.68 8.21
C PRO A 36 -2.65 -11.17 7.83
N PRO A 37 -3.05 -11.48 6.58
CA PRO A 37 -3.07 -12.85 6.07
C PRO A 37 -1.65 -13.38 5.87
N PRO A 38 -1.45 -14.71 5.90
CA PRO A 38 -0.19 -15.34 5.52
C PRO A 38 0.27 -14.91 4.12
N GLU A 39 1.58 -14.70 3.96
CA GLU A 39 2.14 -14.23 2.69
C GLU A 39 1.87 -15.17 1.50
N SER A 40 1.65 -16.46 1.76
CA SER A 40 1.33 -17.46 0.74
C SER A 40 -0.04 -17.28 0.08
N LEU A 41 -0.93 -16.48 0.66
CA LEU A 41 -2.26 -16.21 0.11
C LEU A 41 -2.27 -15.07 -0.91
N PHE A 42 -1.19 -14.30 -1.00
CA PHE A 42 -1.10 -13.16 -1.91
C PHE A 42 -0.82 -13.61 -3.34
N ILE A 43 -1.56 -13.03 -4.28
CA ILE A 43 -1.40 -13.26 -5.71
C ILE A 43 -0.92 -11.97 -6.36
N LYS A 44 0.08 -12.07 -7.24
CA LYS A 44 0.58 -10.91 -7.98
C LYS A 44 -0.52 -10.32 -8.86
N SER A 45 -0.70 -9.01 -8.81
CA SER A 45 -1.63 -8.31 -9.70
C SER A 45 -1.05 -8.20 -11.12
N ASN A 46 -1.89 -8.49 -12.10
CA ASN A 46 -1.58 -8.27 -13.52
C ASN A 46 -2.15 -6.95 -14.05
N ALA A 47 -2.94 -6.23 -13.25
CA ALA A 47 -3.61 -5.01 -13.67
C ALA A 47 -2.72 -3.78 -13.41
N LYS A 48 -2.59 -2.88 -14.40
CA LYS A 48 -1.87 -1.61 -14.22
C LYS A 48 -2.49 -0.73 -13.13
N VAL A 49 -3.82 -0.79 -13.01
CA VAL A 49 -4.63 -0.18 -11.96
C VAL A 49 -5.64 -1.23 -11.51
N PRO A 50 -5.45 -1.88 -10.35
CA PRO A 50 -6.39 -2.86 -9.84
C PRO A 50 -7.73 -2.17 -9.56
N ALA A 51 -8.80 -2.70 -10.15
CA ALA A 51 -10.15 -2.26 -9.83
C ALA A 51 -10.69 -3.15 -8.71
N PHE A 52 -11.13 -2.54 -7.62
CA PHE A 52 -11.75 -3.24 -6.50
C PHE A 52 -13.27 -3.00 -6.58
N LEU A 53 -14.05 -4.06 -6.86
CA LEU A 53 -15.50 -3.98 -6.89
C LEU A 53 -16.05 -4.07 -5.46
N MET A 54 -16.46 -2.94 -4.89
CA MET A 54 -17.19 -2.86 -3.61
C MET A 54 -18.62 -3.46 -3.75
N PRO A 55 -19.24 -4.01 -2.68
CA PRO A 55 -19.15 -3.56 -1.30
C PRO A 55 -18.54 -4.53 -0.26
N GLN A 56 -18.00 -5.69 -0.64
CA GLN A 56 -17.65 -6.75 0.33
C GLN A 56 -16.19 -7.23 0.28
N ASN A 57 -15.23 -6.35 0.02
CA ASN A 57 -13.85 -6.80 -0.14
C ASN A 57 -12.97 -6.16 0.93
N ASN A 58 -12.77 -6.90 2.03
CA ASN A 58 -11.60 -6.77 2.88
C ASN A 58 -10.38 -7.17 2.02
N ILE A 59 -9.57 -6.18 1.63
CA ILE A 59 -8.47 -6.38 0.69
C ILE A 59 -7.16 -6.06 1.37
N TRP A 60 -6.24 -7.00 1.25
CA TRP A 60 -4.84 -6.80 1.59
C TRP A 60 -4.02 -6.61 0.33
N LEU A 61 -3.15 -5.61 0.34
CA LEU A 61 -2.20 -5.33 -0.72
C LEU A 61 -0.81 -5.24 -0.10
N LYS A 62 0.21 -5.79 -0.77
CA LYS A 62 1.62 -5.63 -0.37
C LYS A 62 2.50 -5.26 -1.55
N PHE A 63 3.55 -4.48 -1.29
CA PHE A 63 4.54 -4.04 -2.28
C PHE A 63 5.91 -3.79 -1.64
N VAL A 64 6.98 -4.04 -2.40
CA VAL A 64 8.36 -3.77 -1.98
C VAL A 64 8.92 -2.63 -2.81
N VAL A 65 9.47 -1.62 -2.14
CA VAL A 65 10.08 -0.46 -2.79
C VAL A 65 11.55 -0.41 -2.45
N LYS A 66 12.40 -0.34 -3.47
CA LYS A 66 13.83 -0.10 -3.36
C LYS A 66 14.16 1.28 -3.93
N ASN A 67 14.78 2.12 -3.10
CA ASN A 67 15.23 3.44 -3.50
C ASN A 67 16.65 3.35 -4.09
N ASN A 68 16.78 3.57 -5.40
CA ASN A 68 18.08 3.63 -6.10
C ASN A 68 18.48 5.07 -6.44
N SER A 69 17.89 6.06 -5.76
CA SER A 69 18.16 7.47 -5.96
C SER A 69 18.64 8.15 -4.67
N ASN A 70 19.01 9.43 -4.77
CA ASN A 70 19.38 10.25 -3.62
C ASN A 70 18.18 11.00 -3.00
N ILE A 71 16.97 10.86 -3.57
CA ILE A 71 15.73 11.41 -3.03
C ILE A 71 15.21 10.45 -1.96
N TYR A 72 14.73 10.96 -0.83
CA TYR A 72 14.24 10.12 0.27
C TYR A 72 12.76 10.29 0.60
N ASP A 73 12.11 11.32 0.06
CA ASP A 73 10.69 11.58 0.25
C ASP A 73 9.92 11.26 -1.02
N TYR A 74 9.03 10.28 -0.93
CA TYR A 74 8.14 9.86 -2.01
C TYR A 74 6.68 9.93 -1.59
N LEU A 75 5.79 10.00 -2.58
CA LEU A 75 4.35 9.95 -2.37
C LEU A 75 3.80 8.65 -2.94
N PHE A 76 3.17 7.86 -2.08
CA PHE A 76 2.28 6.78 -2.50
C PHE A 76 0.86 7.35 -2.55
N SER A 77 0.14 7.14 -3.65
CA SER A 77 -1.22 7.67 -3.80
C SER A 77 -2.16 6.60 -4.30
N ILE A 78 -3.33 6.51 -3.66
CA ILE A 78 -4.45 5.68 -4.11
C ILE A 78 -5.53 6.60 -4.65
N GLN A 79 -5.82 6.43 -5.94
CA GLN A 79 -6.85 7.19 -6.64
C GLN A 79 -8.22 6.54 -6.44
N TYR A 80 -8.84 6.79 -5.28
CA TYR A 80 -10.21 6.39 -5.00
C TYR A 80 -10.76 7.12 -3.78
N ALA A 81 -11.71 8.03 -3.96
CA ALA A 81 -12.20 8.88 -2.85
C ALA A 81 -13.12 8.12 -1.86
N ASN A 82 -13.76 7.03 -2.29
CA ASN A 82 -14.82 6.35 -1.55
C ASN A 82 -14.36 5.08 -0.81
N ILE A 83 -13.13 5.06 -0.30
CA ILE A 83 -12.66 3.96 0.58
C ILE A 83 -13.13 4.24 2.01
N PRO A 84 -14.00 3.41 2.62
CA PRO A 84 -14.46 3.59 4.01
C PRO A 84 -13.31 3.62 5.01
N GLU A 85 -12.43 2.63 4.96
CA GLU A 85 -11.26 2.50 5.82
C GLU A 85 -10.03 2.00 5.06
N LEU A 86 -8.90 2.62 5.36
CA LEU A 86 -7.60 2.37 4.79
C LEU A 86 -6.55 2.36 5.90
N GLN A 87 -5.83 1.26 6.06
CA GLN A 87 -4.74 1.16 7.01
C GLN A 87 -3.43 0.84 6.30
N PHE A 88 -2.40 1.63 6.59
CA PHE A 88 -1.07 1.48 6.02
C PHE A 88 -0.12 0.91 7.08
N PHE A 89 0.67 -0.09 6.70
CA PHE A 89 1.63 -0.74 7.60
C PHE A 89 3.02 -0.82 6.97
N LYS A 90 4.02 -0.92 7.84
CA LYS A 90 5.41 -1.18 7.49
C LYS A 90 5.98 -2.20 8.48
N LYS A 91 6.88 -3.06 8.02
CA LYS A 91 7.65 -3.93 8.94
C LYS A 91 8.67 -3.09 9.72
N ASP A 92 8.75 -3.30 11.04
CA ASP A 92 9.76 -2.71 11.91
C ASP A 92 11.09 -3.49 11.89
N SER A 93 12.04 -3.12 12.75
CA SER A 93 13.33 -3.81 12.87
C SER A 93 13.22 -5.26 13.38
N ALA A 94 12.11 -5.62 14.03
CA ALA A 94 11.80 -6.97 14.48
C ALA A 94 10.97 -7.76 13.44
N ASN A 95 10.79 -7.20 12.23
CA ASN A 95 10.02 -7.78 11.13
C ASN A 95 8.50 -7.89 11.43
N VAL A 96 7.99 -7.11 12.37
CA VAL A 96 6.57 -7.06 12.76
C VAL A 96 5.87 -5.92 12.00
N LEU A 97 4.65 -6.18 11.50
CA LEU A 97 3.86 -5.13 10.85
C LEU A 97 3.34 -4.13 11.88
N VAL A 98 3.74 -2.86 11.72
CA VAL A 98 3.31 -1.75 12.55
C VAL A 98 2.46 -0.80 11.73
N SER A 99 1.26 -0.49 12.23
CA SER A 99 0.34 0.49 11.64
C SER A 99 0.98 1.87 11.64
N GLN A 100 1.06 2.49 10.48
CA GLN A 100 1.62 3.82 10.28
C GLN A 100 0.54 4.90 10.12
N LEU A 101 -0.59 4.54 9.51
CA LEU A 101 -1.71 5.44 9.26
C LEU A 101 -3.01 4.64 9.19
N VAL A 102 -4.06 5.18 9.79
CA VAL A 102 -5.45 4.75 9.59
C VAL A 102 -6.23 5.95 9.06
N THR A 103 -6.90 5.80 7.92
CA THR A 103 -7.69 6.87 7.29
C THR A 103 -8.84 6.25 6.49
N GLY A 104 -9.59 7.06 5.73
CA GLY A 104 -10.74 6.61 4.95
C GLY A 104 -11.80 7.72 4.86
N SER A 105 -12.93 7.43 4.24
CA SER A 105 -14.10 8.32 4.24
C SER A 105 -14.85 8.27 5.58
N ASN A 106 -14.65 7.24 6.41
CA ASN A 106 -15.17 7.17 7.77
C ASN A 106 -14.39 8.06 8.76
N TYR A 107 -13.23 8.56 8.36
CA TYR A 107 -12.35 9.39 9.19
C TYR A 107 -12.42 10.85 8.73
N ALA A 108 -12.37 11.80 9.68
CA ALA A 108 -12.48 13.22 9.37
C ALA A 108 -11.35 13.68 8.43
N PHE A 109 -11.68 14.44 7.38
CA PHE A 109 -10.71 14.90 6.38
C PHE A 109 -9.53 15.68 6.99
N ILE A 110 -9.76 16.40 8.10
CA ILE A 110 -8.75 17.17 8.83
C ILE A 110 -7.60 16.31 9.40
N SER A 111 -7.77 14.99 9.48
CA SER A 111 -6.70 14.08 9.91
C SER A 111 -5.71 13.73 8.80
N ARG A 112 -5.97 14.16 7.55
CA ARG A 112 -5.06 13.91 6.41
C ARG A 112 -3.88 14.88 6.45
N VAL A 113 -2.68 14.33 6.29
CA VAL A 113 -1.43 15.11 6.23
C VAL A 113 -1.33 15.93 4.92
N ILE A 114 -2.07 15.54 3.89
CA ILE A 114 -2.12 16.19 2.58
C ILE A 114 -3.59 16.35 2.19
N GLU A 115 -4.01 17.59 1.90
CA GLU A 115 -5.37 17.90 1.45
C GLU A 115 -5.56 17.51 -0.03
N ASP A 116 -5.70 16.21 -0.29
CA ASP A 116 -6.01 15.64 -1.60
C ASP A 116 -7.27 14.76 -1.50
N ALA A 117 -8.07 14.74 -2.56
CA ALA A 117 -9.22 13.84 -2.67
C ALA A 117 -8.78 12.37 -2.68
N ASN A 118 -7.57 12.11 -3.18
CA ASN A 118 -6.89 10.83 -3.13
C ASN A 118 -6.31 10.55 -1.74
N PHE A 119 -6.07 9.29 -1.45
CA PHE A 119 -5.31 8.90 -0.26
C PHE A 119 -3.82 8.94 -0.58
N THR A 120 -3.15 10.03 -0.18
CA THR A 120 -1.72 10.21 -0.37
C THR A 120 -0.96 10.02 0.94
N TYR A 121 0.06 9.18 0.88
CA TYR A 121 0.92 8.84 2.00
C TYR A 121 2.39 9.13 1.67
N ARG A 122 3.12 9.73 2.62
CA ARG A 122 4.56 9.99 2.48
C ARG A 122 5.36 8.73 2.81
N LEU A 123 6.13 8.25 1.85
CA LEU A 123 7.10 7.18 2.04
C LEU A 123 8.48 7.80 2.26
N HIS A 124 8.99 7.68 3.48
CA HIS A 124 10.37 8.03 3.78
C HIS A 124 11.28 6.80 3.55
N LEU A 125 12.10 6.86 2.51
CA LEU A 125 12.96 5.77 2.03
C LEU A 125 14.38 6.28 1.88
N MET A 126 15.28 5.93 2.81
CA MET A 126 16.70 6.30 2.69
C MET A 126 17.31 5.81 1.36
N PRO A 127 18.31 6.51 0.80
CA PRO A 127 19.04 6.03 -0.37
C PRO A 127 19.53 4.59 -0.18
N ASN A 128 19.35 3.75 -1.20
CA ASN A 128 19.66 2.32 -1.21
C ASN A 128 18.84 1.43 -0.25
N ALA A 129 17.87 1.98 0.49
CA ALA A 129 17.00 1.20 1.35
C ALA A 129 15.94 0.43 0.54
N SER A 130 15.50 -0.69 1.11
CA SER A 130 14.39 -1.50 0.62
C SER A 130 13.38 -1.69 1.73
N ASN A 131 12.15 -1.21 1.55
CA ASN A 131 11.07 -1.38 2.52
C ASN A 131 9.90 -2.13 1.88
N GLU A 132 9.29 -3.00 2.68
CA GLU A 132 8.02 -3.64 2.36
C GLU A 132 6.88 -2.90 3.04
N TYR A 133 5.83 -2.64 2.28
CA TYR A 133 4.64 -1.93 2.71
C TYR A 133 3.41 -2.78 2.50
N TRP A 134 2.48 -2.66 3.44
CA TRP A 134 1.21 -3.37 3.42
C TRP A 134 0.09 -2.37 3.57
N LEU A 135 -1.03 -2.70 2.94
CA LEU A 135 -2.21 -1.89 2.91
C LEU A 135 -3.42 -2.80 3.16
N HIS A 136 -4.30 -2.35 4.04
CA HIS A 136 -5.56 -2.99 4.31
C HIS A 136 -6.69 -2.02 3.95
N ILE A 137 -7.62 -2.49 3.11
CA ILE A 137 -8.77 -1.72 2.61
C ILE A 137 -10.03 -2.41 3.09
N LYS A 138 -10.95 -1.66 3.71
CA LYS A 138 -12.29 -2.12 4.11
C LYS A 138 -13.35 -1.09 3.70
#